data_AF-A0A0S8FB20-F1
#
_entry.id   AF-A0A0S8FB20-F1
#
_cell.length_a   1.000
_cell.length_b   1.000
_cell.length_c   1.000
_cell.angle_alpha   90.00
_cell.angle_beta   90.00
_cell.angle_gamma   90.00
#
_symmetry.space_group_name_H-M   'P 1'
#
loop_
_entity.id
_entity.type
_entity.pdbx_description
1 polymer ?
#
loop_
_entity_poly.entity_id
_entity_poly.type
_entity_poly.pdbx_seq_one_letter_code
_entity_poly.pdbx_strand_id
1 'polypeptide(L)'
;MLICCVLVPAAAGLAHRGTREPLAGDADAPPLRPPVYTAVVNQIPDMLQTDPHARLPDGGKAYCGPVAVSNSLVWLDAVGFPDMVPDVRSPSAAQADLARLLGSAGYMNTDPTAGTGPAGVLLGVQRYVRERLYQYERLEYQGWRPHPAEFRTGVAVPELSFMQEGILGAGAVWVNIGWYTYDRRRDEYRRVGGHWVTMVGYGEDEEGRPHPHIIIVHDPAPRAGVHPAHEYVLLRQIQSGT
;
A
#
# COMPACT_ATOMS: atom_id res chain seq x y z
N MET A 1 1.16 13.66 -10.26
CA MET A 1 2.00 12.46 -10.50
C MET A 1 1.86 11.52 -9.30
N LEU A 2 2.03 10.22 -9.52
CA LEU A 2 1.95 9.17 -8.51
C LEU A 2 3.33 8.51 -8.31
N ILE A 3 3.49 7.86 -7.17
CA ILE A 3 4.50 6.81 -6.93
C ILE A 3 3.78 5.66 -6.22
N CYS A 4 4.25 4.42 -6.35
CA CYS A 4 3.63 3.27 -5.70
C CYS A 4 4.65 2.27 -5.17
N CYS A 5 4.27 1.60 -4.10
CA CYS A 5 4.99 0.49 -3.49
C CYS A 5 4.10 -0.75 -3.55
N VAL A 6 4.67 -1.90 -3.89
CA VAL A 6 3.98 -3.19 -3.94
C VAL A 6 4.69 -4.16 -3.02
N LEU A 7 3.92 -4.89 -2.20
CA LEU A 7 4.36 -6.04 -1.44
C LEU A 7 3.57 -7.27 -1.90
N VAL A 8 4.26 -8.29 -2.37
CA VAL A 8 3.70 -9.63 -2.58
C VAL A 8 4.41 -10.55 -1.60
N PRO A 9 3.74 -10.98 -0.50
CA PRO A 9 4.27 -11.97 0.42
C PRO A 9 4.59 -13.26 -0.33
N ALA A 10 5.65 -13.95 0.07
CA ALA A 10 5.88 -15.31 -0.41
C ALA A 10 4.78 -16.20 0.16
N ALA A 11 4.32 -17.18 -0.62
CA ALA A 11 3.32 -18.14 -0.15
C ALA A 11 3.69 -18.64 1.26
N ALA A 12 2.73 -18.63 2.19
CA ALA A 12 2.93 -19.10 3.55
C ALA A 12 3.27 -20.61 3.50
N GLY A 13 4.56 -20.91 3.42
CA GLY A 13 5.05 -22.26 3.53
C GLY A 13 4.72 -22.74 4.93
N LEU A 14 3.84 -23.75 5.03
CA LEU A 14 3.79 -24.65 6.17
C LEU A 14 5.19 -25.25 6.32
N ALA A 15 6.05 -24.58 7.09
CA ALA A 15 7.34 -25.09 7.47
C ALA A 15 7.15 -26.17 8.54
N HIS A 16 6.59 -27.33 8.16
CA HIS A 16 6.96 -28.62 8.74
C HIS A 16 6.58 -29.82 7.85
N ARG A 17 7.65 -30.52 7.42
CA ARG A 17 7.76 -31.92 6.96
C ARG A 17 7.33 -32.26 5.52
N GLY A 18 8.32 -32.70 4.76
CA GLY A 18 8.15 -33.68 3.69
C GLY A 18 8.52 -33.14 2.32
N THR A 19 9.74 -33.46 1.88
CA THR A 19 10.17 -33.34 0.49
C THR A 19 9.14 -33.95 -0.46
N ARG A 20 8.55 -33.14 -1.34
CA ARG A 20 7.97 -33.60 -2.59
C ARG A 20 8.80 -33.01 -3.72
N GLU A 21 9.37 -33.89 -4.53
CA GLU A 21 10.05 -33.56 -5.78
C GLU A 21 9.13 -32.74 -6.69
N PRO A 22 9.65 -31.78 -7.46
CA PRO A 22 8.86 -31.06 -8.44
C PRO A 22 8.57 -31.98 -9.63
N LEU A 23 7.28 -32.19 -9.90
CA LEU A 23 6.84 -32.71 -11.18
C LEU A 23 7.12 -31.64 -12.25
N ALA A 24 7.93 -32.00 -13.24
CA ALA A 24 8.12 -31.22 -14.45
C ALA A 24 6.82 -31.20 -15.26
N GLY A 25 6.26 -30.01 -15.47
CA GLY A 25 5.10 -29.80 -16.32
C GLY A 25 4.60 -28.38 -16.17
N ASP A 26 4.66 -27.64 -17.27
CA ASP A 26 4.10 -26.31 -17.50
C ASP A 26 4.81 -25.13 -16.81
N ALA A 27 5.63 -24.45 -17.61
CA ALA A 27 5.95 -23.05 -17.41
C ALA A 27 4.65 -22.25 -17.59
N ASP A 28 3.91 -22.11 -16.48
CA ASP A 28 2.66 -21.38 -16.40
C ASP A 28 2.87 -19.94 -16.91
N ALA A 29 2.12 -19.58 -17.96
CA ALA A 29 1.92 -18.19 -18.28
C ALA A 29 1.30 -17.51 -17.04
N PRO A 30 1.74 -16.29 -16.67
CA PRO A 30 1.17 -15.62 -15.51
C PRO A 30 -0.35 -15.56 -15.65
N PRO A 31 -1.11 -15.88 -14.59
CA PRO A 31 -2.56 -15.91 -14.67
C PRO A 31 -3.07 -14.57 -15.20
N LEU A 32 -3.98 -14.65 -16.17
CA LEU A 32 -4.57 -13.46 -16.79
C LEU A 32 -5.18 -12.58 -15.69
N ARG A 33 -4.67 -11.35 -15.59
CA ARG A 33 -5.21 -10.34 -14.69
C ARG A 33 -6.69 -10.07 -15.05
N PRO A 34 -7.62 -10.15 -14.09
CA PRO A 34 -9.01 -9.83 -14.38
C PRO A 34 -9.17 -8.33 -14.69
N PRO A 35 -10.15 -7.92 -15.52
CA PRO A 35 -10.39 -6.51 -15.81
C PRO A 35 -10.90 -5.72 -14.60
N VAL A 36 -11.52 -6.40 -13.64
CA VAL A 36 -12.05 -5.85 -12.39
C VAL A 36 -11.58 -6.74 -11.23
N TYR A 37 -11.16 -6.13 -10.13
CA TYR A 37 -10.80 -6.85 -8.93
C TYR A 37 -11.26 -6.09 -7.69
N THR A 38 -12.28 -6.62 -7.02
CA THR A 38 -12.87 -6.04 -5.81
C THR A 38 -13.02 -7.05 -4.67
N ALA A 39 -12.39 -8.22 -4.82
CA ALA A 39 -12.53 -9.33 -3.88
C ALA A 39 -12.15 -8.97 -2.43
N VAL A 40 -11.22 -8.03 -2.24
CA VAL A 40 -10.66 -7.67 -0.92
C VAL A 40 -11.11 -6.30 -0.41
N VAL A 41 -11.91 -5.56 -1.19
CA VAL A 41 -12.30 -4.16 -0.89
C VAL A 41 -12.95 -4.03 0.49
N ASN A 42 -13.89 -4.94 0.81
CA ASN A 42 -14.59 -4.97 2.09
C ASN A 42 -13.85 -5.72 3.21
N GLN A 43 -12.67 -6.28 2.93
CA GLN A 43 -11.90 -7.09 3.87
C GLN A 43 -10.72 -6.32 4.47
N ILE A 44 -10.11 -5.43 3.68
CA ILE A 44 -9.02 -4.58 4.16
C ILE A 44 -9.61 -3.51 5.08
N PRO A 45 -9.14 -3.34 6.32
CA PRO A 45 -9.66 -2.29 7.19
C PRO A 45 -9.35 -0.89 6.64
N ASP A 46 -10.17 0.08 7.05
CA ASP A 46 -10.05 1.49 6.67
C ASP A 46 -9.86 2.35 7.92
N MET A 47 -8.64 2.35 8.45
CA MET A 47 -8.30 3.15 9.63
C MET A 47 -7.92 4.57 9.22
N LEU A 48 -8.44 5.55 9.95
CA LEU A 48 -8.05 6.95 9.82
C LEU A 48 -6.77 7.24 10.59
N GLN A 49 -5.92 8.10 10.05
CA GLN A 49 -4.70 8.56 10.71
C GLN A 49 -4.97 9.43 11.94
N THR A 50 -6.16 10.03 12.05
CA THR A 50 -6.60 10.78 13.23
C THR A 50 -7.40 9.93 14.22
N ASP A 51 -7.41 8.60 14.08
CA ASP A 51 -8.10 7.74 15.04
C ASP A 51 -7.57 8.03 16.47
N PRO A 52 -8.44 8.45 17.41
CA PRO A 52 -8.02 8.81 18.76
C PRO A 52 -7.46 7.62 19.55
N HIS A 53 -7.83 6.39 19.20
CA HIS A 53 -7.29 5.17 19.81
C HIS A 53 -5.83 4.93 19.45
N ALA A 54 -5.39 5.39 18.28
CA ALA A 54 -4.01 5.25 17.80
C ALA A 54 -3.02 6.14 18.56
N ARG A 55 -3.48 7.28 19.08
CA ARG A 55 -2.67 8.28 19.80
C ARG A 55 -1.37 8.59 19.07
N LEU A 56 -1.47 8.74 17.73
CA LEU A 56 -0.32 9.05 16.89
C LEU A 56 0.18 10.47 17.18
N PRO A 57 1.51 10.71 17.11
CA PRO A 57 2.09 12.04 17.32
C PRO A 57 1.43 13.14 16.48
N ASP A 58 1.29 14.33 17.06
CA ASP A 58 0.62 15.50 16.48
C ASP A 58 -0.80 15.24 15.93
N GLY A 59 -1.49 14.29 16.56
CA GLY A 59 -2.82 13.85 16.13
C GLY A 59 -2.81 13.04 14.84
N GLY A 60 -1.66 12.48 14.45
CA GLY A 60 -1.50 11.60 13.29
C GLY A 60 -1.56 12.30 11.93
N LYS A 61 -1.50 13.63 11.88
CA LYS A 61 -1.62 14.42 10.64
C LYS A 61 -0.64 14.02 9.53
N ALA A 62 0.52 13.49 9.91
CA ALA A 62 1.58 13.06 8.99
C ALA A 62 1.73 11.53 8.87
N TYR A 63 0.80 10.75 9.43
CA TYR A 63 0.91 9.29 9.59
C TYR A 63 0.16 8.49 8.51
N CYS A 64 -0.16 9.09 7.36
CA CYS A 64 -0.82 8.39 6.27
C CYS A 64 -0.06 7.14 5.79
N GLY A 65 1.28 7.18 5.76
CA GLY A 65 2.12 6.05 5.37
C GLY A 65 1.95 4.84 6.31
N PRO A 66 2.27 4.98 7.61
CA PRO A 66 2.11 3.90 8.59
C PRO A 66 0.69 3.34 8.65
N VAL A 67 -0.32 4.21 8.56
CA VAL A 67 -1.73 3.78 8.62
C VAL A 67 -2.11 3.00 7.35
N ALA A 68 -1.76 3.50 6.16
CA ALA A 68 -2.01 2.81 4.91
C ALA A 68 -1.35 1.41 4.86
N VAL A 69 -0.15 1.27 5.41
CA VAL A 69 0.52 -0.03 5.55
C VAL A 69 -0.16 -0.92 6.57
N SER A 70 -0.57 -0.36 7.72
CA SER A 70 -1.26 -1.12 8.77
C SER A 70 -2.56 -1.74 8.25
N ASN A 71 -3.30 -1.04 7.37
CA ASN A 71 -4.51 -1.56 6.75
C ASN A 71 -4.24 -2.91 6.07
N SER A 72 -3.20 -2.97 5.23
CA SER A 72 -2.82 -4.19 4.51
C SER A 72 -2.30 -5.28 5.43
N LEU A 73 -1.45 -4.96 6.41
CA LEU A 73 -0.85 -5.97 7.28
C LEU A 73 -1.87 -6.63 8.22
N VAL A 74 -2.87 -5.88 8.70
CA VAL A 74 -3.98 -6.46 9.47
C VAL A 74 -4.83 -7.39 8.63
N TRP A 75 -5.08 -7.05 7.37
CA TRP A 75 -5.76 -7.95 6.46
C TRP A 75 -4.95 -9.21 6.16
N LEU A 76 -3.64 -9.10 5.92
CA LEU A 76 -2.76 -10.26 5.71
C LEU A 76 -2.79 -11.24 6.88
N ASP A 77 -2.79 -10.71 8.12
CA ASP A 77 -2.95 -11.52 9.33
C ASP A 77 -4.23 -12.37 9.29
N ALA A 78 -5.34 -11.76 8.89
CA ALA A 78 -6.64 -12.42 8.81
C ALA A 78 -6.77 -13.45 7.67
N VAL A 79 -5.97 -13.35 6.59
CA VAL A 79 -6.14 -14.20 5.38
C VAL A 79 -5.04 -15.26 5.18
N GLY A 80 -4.18 -15.48 6.17
CA GLY A 80 -3.25 -16.61 6.16
C GLY A 80 -1.79 -16.29 6.49
N PHE A 81 -1.51 -15.09 6.98
CA PHE A 81 -0.18 -14.69 7.47
C PHE A 81 -0.25 -14.36 8.97
N PRO A 82 -0.54 -15.35 9.85
CA PRO A 82 -0.70 -15.12 11.28
C PRO A 82 0.55 -14.46 11.91
N ASP A 83 0.39 -13.78 13.03
CA ASP A 83 1.46 -13.06 13.75
C ASP A 83 2.00 -11.82 13.01
N MET A 84 1.33 -11.38 11.94
CA MET A 84 1.60 -10.10 11.26
C MET A 84 1.16 -8.92 12.12
N VAL A 85 0.20 -9.11 13.03
CA VAL A 85 -0.25 -8.09 13.99
C VAL A 85 0.09 -8.56 15.42
N PRO A 86 0.52 -7.67 16.33
CA PRO A 86 0.68 -8.03 17.74
C PRO A 86 -0.64 -8.59 18.34
N ASP A 87 -0.54 -9.67 19.11
CA ASP A 87 -1.67 -10.23 19.85
C ASP A 87 -2.13 -9.25 20.95
N VAL A 88 -3.22 -8.53 20.70
CA VAL A 88 -3.80 -7.57 21.64
C VAL A 88 -5.33 -7.70 21.72
N ARG A 89 -5.88 -7.09 22.77
CA ARG A 89 -7.24 -7.25 23.30
C ARG A 89 -8.40 -7.02 22.32
N SER A 90 -8.18 -6.36 21.18
CA SER A 90 -9.21 -6.15 20.13
C SER A 90 -8.58 -5.79 18.77
N PRO A 91 -9.20 -6.13 17.62
CA PRO A 91 -8.65 -5.83 16.28
C PRO A 91 -8.32 -4.36 16.01
N SER A 92 -9.19 -3.43 16.42
CA SER A 92 -8.96 -1.99 16.22
C SER A 92 -7.77 -1.46 17.04
N ALA A 93 -7.65 -1.90 18.30
CA ALA A 93 -6.48 -1.60 19.13
C ALA A 93 -5.18 -2.18 18.53
N ALA A 94 -5.25 -3.38 17.95
CA ALA A 94 -4.13 -4.03 17.30
C ALA A 94 -3.62 -3.24 16.09
N GLN A 95 -4.54 -2.75 15.26
CA GLN A 95 -4.21 -1.91 14.13
C GLN A 95 -3.64 -0.56 14.55
N ALA A 96 -4.24 0.08 15.58
CA ALA A 96 -3.75 1.31 16.17
C ALA A 96 -2.31 1.18 16.70
N ASP A 97 -2.04 0.09 17.43
CA ASP A 97 -0.70 -0.22 17.94
C ASP A 97 0.29 -0.49 16.80
N LEU A 98 -0.15 -1.19 15.75
CA LEU A 98 0.66 -1.45 14.57
C LEU A 98 1.01 -0.17 13.81
N ALA A 99 0.04 0.71 13.53
CA ALA A 99 0.28 1.98 12.84
C ALA A 99 1.30 2.85 13.62
N ARG A 100 1.20 2.87 14.95
CA ARG A 100 2.14 3.56 15.82
C ARG A 100 3.54 2.93 15.78
N LEU A 101 3.63 1.60 15.82
CA LEU A 101 4.88 0.87 15.72
C LEU A 101 5.58 1.14 14.38
N LEU A 102 4.85 0.98 13.27
CA LEU A 102 5.35 1.25 11.92
C LEU A 102 5.84 2.69 11.76
N GLY A 103 5.14 3.65 12.37
CA GLY A 103 5.54 5.06 12.32
C GLY A 103 6.77 5.41 13.15
N SER A 104 7.21 4.54 14.05
CA SER A 104 8.34 4.81 14.95
C SER A 104 9.69 4.87 14.23
N ALA A 105 10.71 5.40 14.93
CA ALA A 105 12.08 5.53 14.43
C ALA A 105 12.73 4.19 14.05
N GLY A 106 12.25 3.07 14.62
CA GLY A 106 12.75 1.74 14.30
C GLY A 106 12.34 1.24 12.90
N TYR A 107 11.24 1.76 12.35
CA TYR A 107 10.66 1.30 11.09
C TYR A 107 10.62 2.43 10.06
N MET A 108 9.48 3.09 9.88
CA MET A 108 9.33 4.10 8.84
C MET A 108 9.92 5.46 9.20
N ASN A 109 10.23 5.68 10.49
CA ASN A 109 10.74 6.93 11.03
C ASN A 109 9.92 8.14 10.53
N THR A 110 8.61 8.08 10.80
CA THR A 110 7.67 9.09 10.31
C THR A 110 7.93 10.41 11.00
N ASP A 111 8.22 11.44 10.21
CA ASP A 111 8.32 12.80 10.72
C ASP A 111 6.91 13.31 11.02
N PRO A 112 6.62 13.80 12.24
CA PRO A 112 5.26 14.20 12.61
C PRO A 112 4.77 15.45 11.86
N THR A 113 5.66 16.16 11.17
CA THR A 113 5.36 17.35 10.35
C THR A 113 5.45 17.08 8.85
N ALA A 114 6.44 16.29 8.41
CA ALA A 114 6.74 16.06 6.99
C ALA A 114 6.24 14.70 6.46
N GLY A 115 5.88 13.78 7.36
CA GLY A 115 5.40 12.44 7.06
C GLY A 115 6.51 11.47 6.64
N THR A 116 6.10 10.43 5.91
CA THR A 116 6.99 9.33 5.49
C THR A 116 7.26 9.42 3.99
N GLY A 117 8.54 9.46 3.60
CA GLY A 117 8.95 9.28 2.21
C GLY A 117 8.93 7.81 1.76
N PRO A 118 8.97 7.51 0.45
CA PRO A 118 8.97 6.14 -0.06
C PRO A 118 10.10 5.26 0.48
N ALA A 119 11.31 5.81 0.66
CA ALA A 119 12.41 5.07 1.29
C ALA A 119 12.06 4.58 2.71
N GLY A 120 11.42 5.43 3.53
CA GLY A 120 10.98 5.08 4.88
C GLY A 120 9.90 4.00 4.87
N VAL A 121 8.91 4.10 3.96
CA VAL A 121 7.88 3.07 3.79
C VAL A 121 8.52 1.73 3.42
N LEU A 122 9.36 1.69 2.40
CA LEU A 122 9.97 0.44 1.91
C LEU A 122 10.88 -0.22 2.95
N LEU A 123 11.77 0.55 3.58
CA LEU A 123 12.66 0.04 4.62
C LEU A 123 11.88 -0.40 5.88
N GLY A 124 10.86 0.36 6.27
CA GLY A 124 10.00 0.03 7.40
C GLY A 124 9.22 -1.27 7.17
N VAL A 125 8.62 -1.44 5.98
CA VAL A 125 7.92 -2.68 5.59
C VAL A 125 8.88 -3.86 5.54
N GLN A 126 10.03 -3.71 4.85
CA GLN A 126 11.03 -4.77 4.75
C GLN A 126 11.45 -5.26 6.15
N ARG A 127 11.79 -4.32 7.04
CA ARG A 127 12.18 -4.64 8.41
C ARG A 127 11.06 -5.34 9.16
N TYR A 128 9.85 -4.79 9.14
CA TYR A 128 8.71 -5.33 9.87
C TYR A 128 8.40 -6.78 9.45
N VAL A 129 8.27 -7.01 8.14
CA VAL A 129 7.97 -8.35 7.59
C VAL A 129 9.06 -9.36 7.97
N ARG A 130 10.34 -8.98 7.89
CA ARG A 130 11.46 -9.85 8.27
C ARG A 130 11.51 -10.16 9.77
N GLU A 131 11.22 -9.19 10.63
CA GLU A 131 11.15 -9.40 12.09
C GLU A 131 9.98 -10.31 12.48
N ARG A 132 8.92 -10.37 11.66
CA ARG A 132 7.83 -11.36 11.75
C ARG A 132 8.17 -12.71 11.12
N LEU A 133 9.43 -12.93 10.73
CA LEU A 133 9.93 -14.16 10.10
C LEU A 133 9.28 -14.49 8.75
N TYR A 134 8.59 -13.54 8.14
CA TYR A 134 8.02 -13.69 6.80
C TYR A 134 9.03 -13.33 5.72
N GLN A 135 8.87 -13.98 4.57
CA GLN A 135 9.53 -13.62 3.32
C GLN A 135 8.52 -12.98 2.37
N TYR A 136 9.00 -12.20 1.43
CA TYR A 136 8.20 -11.66 0.33
C TYR A 136 8.84 -12.05 -0.99
N GLU A 137 8.01 -12.33 -1.99
CA GLU A 137 8.46 -12.51 -3.37
C GLU A 137 8.85 -11.17 -3.98
N ARG A 138 8.05 -10.14 -3.71
CA ARG A 138 8.26 -8.79 -4.24
C ARG A 138 8.06 -7.76 -3.15
N LEU A 139 9.02 -6.85 -3.02
CA LEU A 139 8.84 -5.54 -2.39
C LEU A 139 9.47 -4.53 -3.33
N GLU A 140 8.63 -3.86 -4.10
CA GLU A 140 9.08 -3.10 -5.27
C GLU A 140 8.44 -1.72 -5.30
N TYR A 141 9.09 -0.81 -6.03
CA TYR A 141 8.71 0.57 -6.14
C TYR A 141 8.78 1.06 -7.60
N GLN A 142 7.70 1.70 -8.04
CA GLN A 142 7.69 2.53 -9.25
C GLN A 142 7.50 4.00 -8.86
N GLY A 143 8.30 4.87 -9.46
CA GLY A 143 8.23 6.30 -9.19
C GLY A 143 9.57 7.03 -9.33
N TRP A 144 9.51 8.35 -9.36
CA TRP A 144 10.67 9.22 -9.57
C TRP A 144 11.39 9.63 -8.28
N ARG A 145 10.79 9.43 -7.10
CA ARG A 145 11.43 9.82 -5.83
C ARG A 145 12.58 8.89 -5.43
N PRO A 146 13.61 9.42 -4.72
CA PRO A 146 14.71 8.61 -4.21
C PRO A 146 14.24 7.46 -3.31
N HIS A 147 14.85 6.29 -3.51
CA HIS A 147 14.59 5.05 -2.77
C HIS A 147 15.83 4.12 -2.89
N PRO A 148 16.01 3.15 -1.97
CA PRO A 148 17.08 2.17 -2.06
C PRO A 148 17.02 1.35 -3.35
N ALA A 149 18.19 1.01 -3.90
CA ALA A 149 18.30 0.37 -5.21
C ALA A 149 17.66 -1.03 -5.26
N GLU A 150 17.61 -1.74 -4.13
CA GLU A 150 17.04 -3.09 -4.02
C GLU A 150 15.53 -3.15 -4.30
N PHE A 151 14.80 -2.03 -4.20
CA PHE A 151 13.36 -1.97 -4.45
C PHE A 151 13.03 -1.43 -5.85
N ARG A 152 14.04 -1.09 -6.65
CA ARG A 152 13.86 -0.36 -7.91
C ARG A 152 13.40 -1.29 -9.03
N THR A 153 12.35 -0.89 -9.75
CA THR A 153 11.97 -1.51 -11.03
C THR A 153 12.58 -0.80 -12.25
N GLY A 154 13.01 0.46 -12.09
CA GLY A 154 13.50 1.33 -13.18
C GLY A 154 12.40 2.18 -13.83
N VAL A 155 11.14 2.02 -13.41
CA VAL A 155 10.00 2.75 -13.96
C VAL A 155 9.73 4.03 -13.16
N ALA A 156 9.88 5.19 -13.80
CA ALA A 156 9.73 6.50 -13.16
C ALA A 156 8.26 6.98 -13.07
N VAL A 157 7.42 6.60 -14.04
CA VAL A 157 5.99 6.90 -14.07
C VAL A 157 5.25 5.60 -13.78
N PRO A 158 4.59 5.45 -12.62
CA PRO A 158 3.95 4.20 -12.25
C PRO A 158 2.94 3.72 -13.28
N GLU A 159 3.03 2.45 -13.62
CA GLU A 159 2.12 1.76 -14.52
C GLU A 159 0.90 1.28 -13.74
N LEU A 160 -0.28 1.47 -14.32
CA LEU A 160 -1.50 0.93 -13.72
C LEU A 160 -1.46 -0.60 -13.63
N SER A 161 -0.92 -1.27 -14.65
CA SER A 161 -0.76 -2.72 -14.66
C SER A 161 0.04 -3.24 -13.46
N PHE A 162 1.13 -2.56 -13.11
CA PHE A 162 1.98 -2.92 -11.97
C PHE A 162 1.20 -2.87 -10.65
N MET A 163 0.37 -1.84 -10.45
CA MET A 163 -0.49 -1.74 -9.27
C MET A 163 -1.59 -2.81 -9.27
N GLN A 164 -2.21 -3.05 -10.42
CA GLN A 164 -3.28 -4.03 -10.54
C GLN A 164 -2.78 -5.48 -10.35
N GLU A 165 -1.54 -5.78 -10.76
CA GLU A 165 -0.88 -7.06 -10.48
C GLU A 165 -0.48 -7.18 -9.01
N GLY A 166 0.02 -6.09 -8.41
CA GLY A 166 0.49 -6.08 -7.04
C GLY A 166 -0.59 -6.30 -5.97
N ILE A 167 -1.87 -6.05 -6.29
CA ILE A 167 -2.99 -6.25 -5.35
C ILE A 167 -3.65 -7.63 -5.48
N LEU A 168 -3.24 -8.45 -6.46
CA LEU A 168 -3.84 -9.78 -6.65
C LEU A 168 -3.42 -10.75 -5.53
N GLY A 169 -4.30 -11.70 -5.22
CA GLY A 169 -4.03 -12.73 -4.21
C GLY A 169 -3.90 -12.12 -2.82
N ALA A 170 -2.78 -12.38 -2.15
CA ALA A 170 -2.41 -11.79 -0.87
C ALA A 170 -1.46 -10.59 -1.04
N GLY A 171 -1.59 -9.83 -2.13
CA GLY A 171 -0.76 -8.68 -2.42
C GLY A 171 -1.24 -7.40 -1.71
N ALA A 172 -0.33 -6.46 -1.49
CA ALA A 172 -0.61 -5.15 -0.91
C ALA A 172 0.01 -4.05 -1.76
N VAL A 173 -0.76 -2.97 -1.98
CA VAL A 173 -0.31 -1.84 -2.80
C VAL A 173 -0.58 -0.53 -2.07
N TRP A 174 0.46 0.30 -1.98
CA TRP A 174 0.39 1.62 -1.37
C TRP A 174 0.75 2.67 -2.41
N VAL A 175 -0.14 3.66 -2.58
CA VAL A 175 0.01 4.72 -3.57
C VAL A 175 0.24 6.03 -2.85
N ASN A 176 1.27 6.78 -3.25
CA ASN A 176 1.39 8.17 -2.81
C ASN A 176 0.82 9.10 -3.88
N ILE A 177 -0.29 9.74 -3.56
CA ILE A 177 -0.94 10.74 -4.38
C ILE A 177 -0.32 12.10 -4.10
N GLY A 178 0.39 12.69 -5.07
CA GLY A 178 1.00 14.00 -4.92
C GLY A 178 0.08 15.15 -5.35
N TRP A 179 0.09 16.24 -4.59
CA TRP A 179 -0.51 17.52 -5.01
C TRP A 179 0.53 18.42 -5.64
N TYR A 180 0.14 19.11 -6.71
CA TYR A 180 1.04 19.93 -7.52
C TYR A 180 0.39 21.27 -7.85
N THR A 181 1.20 22.32 -7.85
CA THR A 181 0.88 23.60 -8.48
C THR A 181 1.49 23.62 -9.87
N TYR A 182 0.70 23.97 -10.88
CA TYR A 182 1.16 24.04 -12.27
C TYR A 182 1.55 25.47 -12.65
N ASP A 183 2.81 25.68 -13.03
CA ASP A 183 3.31 26.92 -13.61
C ASP A 183 3.12 26.88 -15.13
N ARG A 184 2.05 27.53 -15.61
CA ARG A 184 1.71 27.61 -17.04
C ARG A 184 2.80 28.27 -17.89
N ARG A 185 3.63 29.15 -17.31
CA ARG A 185 4.67 29.87 -18.08
C ARG A 185 5.87 28.99 -18.36
N ARG A 186 6.15 28.04 -17.46
CA ARG A 186 7.27 27.10 -17.59
C ARG A 186 6.85 25.70 -18.05
N ASP A 187 5.54 25.44 -18.08
CA ASP A 187 4.99 24.08 -18.27
C ASP A 187 5.55 23.12 -17.20
N GLU A 188 5.53 23.52 -15.93
CA GLU A 188 6.16 22.80 -14.81
C GLU A 188 5.16 22.51 -13.71
N TYR A 189 5.20 21.29 -13.16
CA TYR A 189 4.43 20.87 -11.99
C TYR A 189 5.33 20.86 -10.75
N ARG A 190 5.12 21.82 -9.85
CA ARG A 190 5.79 21.82 -8.55
C ARG A 190 4.98 21.06 -7.51
N ARG A 191 5.55 20.00 -6.95
CA ARG A 191 4.88 19.25 -5.86
C ARG A 191 4.80 20.13 -4.60
N VAL A 192 3.62 20.20 -4.01
CA VAL A 192 3.35 20.95 -2.77
C VAL A 192 2.93 20.05 -1.61
N GLY A 193 2.66 18.77 -1.88
CA GLY A 193 2.43 17.77 -0.84
C GLY A 193 2.15 16.39 -1.44
N GLY A 194 1.79 15.44 -0.58
CA GLY A 194 1.16 14.22 -1.03
C GLY A 194 0.75 13.33 0.13
N HIS A 195 0.15 12.20 -0.21
CA HIS A 195 -0.61 11.40 0.73
C HIS A 195 -0.54 9.92 0.38
N TRP A 196 -0.24 9.08 1.35
CA TRP A 196 -0.26 7.64 1.18
C TRP A 196 -1.66 7.10 1.39
N VAL A 197 -2.10 6.24 0.47
CA VAL A 197 -3.38 5.53 0.53
C VAL A 197 -3.15 4.04 0.32
N THR A 198 -4.06 3.21 0.83
CA THR A 198 -4.09 1.77 0.58
C THR A 198 -4.93 1.53 -0.66
N MET A 199 -4.39 0.90 -1.69
CA MET A 199 -5.21 0.43 -2.81
C MET A 199 -5.85 -0.91 -2.42
N VAL A 200 -7.15 -1.02 -2.64
CA VAL A 200 -7.98 -2.17 -2.20
C VAL A 200 -8.75 -2.84 -3.33
N GLY A 201 -8.72 -2.26 -4.52
CA GLY A 201 -9.34 -2.83 -5.71
C GLY A 201 -9.12 -1.96 -6.95
N TYR A 202 -9.67 -2.40 -8.09
CA TYR A 202 -9.64 -1.63 -9.34
C TYR A 202 -10.72 -2.09 -10.32
N GLY A 203 -10.90 -1.27 -11.36
CA GLY A 203 -11.60 -1.67 -12.58
C GLY A 203 -13.09 -1.42 -12.55
N GLU A 204 -13.66 -0.84 -11.49
CA GLU A 204 -15.06 -0.41 -11.42
C GLU A 204 -15.21 0.97 -10.79
N ASP A 205 -16.29 1.67 -11.10
CA ASP A 205 -16.69 2.93 -10.46
C ASP A 205 -17.60 2.70 -9.24
N GLU A 206 -18.04 3.78 -8.61
CA GLU A 206 -18.88 3.75 -7.40
C GLU A 206 -20.24 3.06 -7.63
N GLU A 207 -20.74 3.07 -8.87
CA GLU A 207 -21.97 2.36 -9.26
C GLU A 207 -21.72 0.90 -9.68
N GLY A 208 -20.50 0.39 -9.53
CA GLY A 208 -20.12 -0.98 -9.90
C GLY A 208 -20.00 -1.20 -11.41
N ARG A 209 -19.88 -0.12 -12.21
CA ARG A 209 -19.72 -0.22 -13.67
C ARG A 209 -18.24 -0.38 -14.01
N PRO A 210 -17.86 -1.29 -14.92
CA PRO A 210 -16.47 -1.46 -15.29
C PRO A 210 -15.82 -0.18 -15.83
N HIS A 211 -14.68 0.20 -15.26
CA HIS A 211 -13.87 1.32 -15.69
C HIS A 211 -12.36 1.00 -15.54
N PRO A 212 -11.61 0.77 -16.64
CA PRO A 212 -10.28 0.16 -16.61
C PRO A 212 -9.20 1.03 -15.96
N HIS A 213 -9.45 2.33 -15.78
CA HIS A 213 -8.50 3.29 -15.19
C HIS A 213 -8.88 3.75 -13.78
N ILE A 214 -9.87 3.14 -13.13
CA ILE A 214 -10.18 3.43 -11.73
C ILE A 214 -9.42 2.46 -10.83
N ILE A 215 -8.82 3.01 -9.78
CA ILE A 215 -8.39 2.27 -8.60
C ILE A 215 -9.32 2.62 -7.43
N ILE A 216 -9.53 1.67 -6.54
CA ILE A 216 -10.32 1.83 -5.32
C ILE A 216 -9.34 1.92 -4.16
N VAL A 217 -9.48 2.93 -3.31
CA VAL A 217 -8.54 3.18 -2.21
C VAL A 217 -9.25 3.41 -0.88
N HIS A 218 -8.56 3.06 0.21
CA HIS A 218 -8.84 3.54 1.55
C HIS A 218 -7.93 4.72 1.84
N ASP A 219 -8.53 5.86 2.17
CA ASP A 219 -7.84 7.11 2.45
C ASP A 219 -7.73 7.31 3.97
N PRO A 220 -6.51 7.23 4.56
CA PRO A 220 -6.32 7.48 5.98
C PRO A 220 -6.65 8.92 6.43
N ALA A 221 -6.84 9.87 5.51
CA ALA A 221 -7.01 11.27 5.85
C ALA A 221 -8.33 11.52 6.59
N PRO A 222 -8.39 12.49 7.52
CA PRO A 222 -9.61 12.79 8.28
C PRO A 222 -10.77 13.26 7.40
N ARG A 223 -10.46 13.76 6.20
CA ARG A 223 -11.45 14.20 5.21
C ARG A 223 -12.27 13.04 4.63
N ALA A 224 -11.80 11.79 4.76
CA ALA A 224 -12.50 10.60 4.29
C ALA A 224 -13.77 10.31 5.11
N GLY A 225 -13.90 10.90 6.30
CA GLY A 225 -15.08 10.78 7.16
C GLY A 225 -14.73 10.15 8.51
N VAL A 226 -15.74 9.63 9.21
CA VAL A 226 -15.60 8.88 10.49
C VAL A 226 -16.02 7.41 10.35
N HIS A 227 -16.45 7.02 9.15
CA HIS A 227 -16.88 5.68 8.79
C HIS A 227 -16.03 5.20 7.62
N PRO A 228 -15.78 3.88 7.51
CA PRO A 228 -15.11 3.32 6.34
C PRO A 228 -15.77 3.78 5.04
N ALA A 229 -14.95 4.22 4.09
CA ALA A 229 -15.41 4.70 2.79
C ALA A 229 -14.42 4.30 1.69
N HIS A 230 -14.95 3.76 0.61
CA HIS A 230 -14.15 3.46 -0.58
C HIS A 230 -14.08 4.71 -1.46
N GLU A 231 -12.87 5.20 -1.73
CA GLU A 231 -12.67 6.26 -2.72
C GLU A 231 -12.35 5.65 -4.09
N TYR A 232 -13.10 6.05 -5.11
CA TYR A 232 -12.92 5.62 -6.49
C TYR A 232 -12.11 6.67 -7.27
N VAL A 233 -10.85 6.35 -7.57
CA VAL A 233 -9.89 7.31 -8.12
C VAL A 233 -9.62 7.01 -9.60
N LEU A 234 -10.09 7.91 -10.47
CA LEU A 234 -9.78 7.86 -11.90
C LEU A 234 -8.35 8.32 -12.17
N LEU A 235 -7.53 7.42 -12.72
CA LEU A 235 -6.16 7.73 -13.13
C LEU A 235 -6.12 8.25 -14.56
N ARG A 236 -5.43 9.37 -14.77
CA ARG A 236 -5.13 9.91 -16.09
C ARG A 236 -3.68 10.35 -16.17
N GLN A 237 -3.02 9.98 -17.26
CA GLN A 237 -1.67 10.45 -17.53
C GLN A 237 -1.71 11.93 -17.93
N ILE A 238 -0.88 12.73 -17.25
CA ILE A 238 -0.63 14.11 -17.63
C ILE A 238 0.14 14.09 -18.96
N GLN A 239 -0.37 14.79 -19.97
CA GLN A 239 0.14 14.74 -21.35
C GLN A 239 1.29 15.71 -21.62
N SER A 240 1.48 16.73 -20.78
CA SER A 240 2.51 17.76 -20.93
C SER A 240 3.00 18.26 -19.57
N GLY A 241 4.12 18.98 -19.61
CA GLY A 241 4.78 19.54 -18.46
C GLY A 241 5.72 18.59 -17.72
N THR A 242 6.68 19.17 -17.00
CA THR A 242 7.73 18.45 -16.24
C THR A 242 7.47 18.42 -14.74
#